data_AF-A0A967WNV4-F1
#
_entry.id   AF-A0A967WNV4-F1
#
_cell.length_a   1.000
_cell.length_b   1.000
_cell.length_c   1.000
_cell.angle_alpha   90.00
_cell.angle_beta   90.00
_cell.angle_gamma   90.00
#
_symmetry.space_group_name_H-M   'P 1'
#
loop_
_entity.id
_entity.type
_entity.pdbx_description
1 polymer ?
#
loop_
_entity_poly.entity_id
_entity_poly.type
_entity_poly.pdbx_seq_one_letter_code
_entity_poly.pdbx_strand_id
1 'polypeptide(L)'
;MTQNKISLGSDTPDVVDIAAIELTDTRDDPALEQVVFGNSVGFNDLRGTTLGIVLTPESLEGINHISRNLGDNRGQGLHPSVFIPGG
;
A
#
# COMPACT_ATOMS: atom_id res chain seq x y z
N MET A 1 -19.21 2.48 -4.20
CA MET A 1 -17.88 1.85 -4.29
C MET A 1 -17.52 1.35 -2.90
N THR A 2 -17.19 0.08 -2.75
CA THR A 2 -16.84 -0.50 -1.44
C THR A 2 -15.41 -0.10 -1.10
N GLN A 3 -15.20 0.46 0.08
CA GLN A 3 -13.87 0.74 0.62
C GLN A 3 -13.53 -0.32 1.65
N ASN A 4 -12.54 -1.15 1.34
CA ASN A 4 -12.02 -2.13 2.29
C ASN A 4 -10.98 -1.44 3.18
N LYS A 5 -11.10 -1.64 4.51
CA LYS A 5 -10.11 -1.17 5.48
C LYS A 5 -9.40 -2.38 6.09
N ILE A 6 -8.09 -2.37 6.01
CA ILE A 6 -7.22 -3.35 6.68
C ILE A 6 -6.50 -2.59 7.80
N SER A 7 -6.44 -3.19 8.99
CA SER A 7 -5.72 -2.64 10.13
C SER A 7 -5.11 -3.78 10.92
N LEU A 8 -3.84 -3.64 11.28
CA LEU A 8 -3.07 -4.63 12.02
C LEU A 8 -2.45 -3.95 13.24
N GLY A 9 -2.51 -4.61 14.39
CA GLY A 9 -1.86 -4.19 15.61
C GLY A 9 -0.99 -5.32 16.14
N SER A 10 0.18 -4.98 16.68
CA SER A 10 1.05 -5.91 17.41
C SER A 10 0.96 -5.59 18.89
N ASP A 11 0.63 -6.60 19.71
CA ASP A 11 0.61 -6.46 21.17
C ASP A 11 2.04 -6.47 21.77
N THR A 12 3.03 -6.91 20.98
CA THR A 12 4.45 -7.00 21.38
C THR A 12 5.37 -6.51 20.26
N PRO A 13 5.31 -5.21 19.90
CA PRO A 13 6.02 -4.66 18.74
C PRO A 13 7.54 -4.80 18.82
N ASP A 14 8.11 -4.87 20.03
CA ASP A 14 9.54 -5.07 20.25
C ASP A 14 10.01 -6.50 19.88
N VAL A 15 9.08 -7.46 19.78
CA VAL A 15 9.34 -8.86 19.45
C VAL A 15 8.96 -9.16 18.00
N VAL A 16 7.79 -8.68 17.57
CA VAL A 16 7.30 -8.82 16.20
C VAL A 16 6.81 -7.47 15.71
N ASP A 17 7.60 -6.87 14.83
CA ASP A 17 7.25 -5.64 14.12
C ASP A 17 6.66 -5.95 12.74
N ILE A 18 5.79 -5.07 12.28
CA ILE A 18 5.13 -5.19 10.97
C ILE A 18 6.04 -4.51 9.94
N ALA A 19 6.60 -5.27 9.00
CA ALA A 19 7.51 -4.71 8.01
C ALA A 19 6.80 -4.08 6.79
N ALA A 20 5.71 -4.71 6.33
CA ALA A 20 4.96 -4.28 5.15
C ALA A 20 3.56 -4.90 5.08
N ILE A 21 2.73 -4.32 4.23
CA ILE A 21 1.58 -4.97 3.60
C ILE A 21 1.99 -5.30 2.16
N GLU A 22 1.92 -6.57 1.78
CA GLU A 22 2.16 -7.00 0.41
C GLU A 22 0.83 -7.22 -0.31
N LEU A 23 0.70 -6.70 -1.53
CA LEU A 23 -0.34 -7.10 -2.47
C LEU A 23 0.29 -7.96 -3.55
N THR A 24 -0.07 -9.24 -3.56
CA THR A 24 0.55 -10.25 -4.41
C THR A 24 -0.47 -10.86 -5.37
N ASP A 25 -0.14 -10.90 -6.66
CA ASP A 25 -0.81 -11.80 -7.60
C ASP A 25 -0.07 -13.14 -7.58
N THR A 26 -0.62 -14.11 -6.86
CA THR A 26 0.01 -15.41 -6.62
C THR A 26 -0.21 -16.42 -7.74
N ARG A 27 -0.77 -16.01 -8.87
CA ARG A 27 -1.06 -16.92 -9.98
C ARG A 27 0.20 -17.10 -10.83
N ASP A 28 0.54 -18.36 -11.07
CA ASP A 28 1.79 -18.76 -11.73
C ASP A 28 1.72 -18.68 -13.26
N ASP A 29 0.57 -18.31 -13.83
CA ASP A 29 0.35 -18.25 -15.28
C ASP A 29 0.53 -16.81 -15.80
N PRO A 30 1.68 -16.49 -16.42
CA PRO A 30 1.96 -15.15 -16.94
C PRO A 30 1.11 -14.79 -18.18
N ALA A 31 0.37 -15.74 -18.76
CA ALA A 31 -0.55 -15.46 -19.86
C ALA A 31 -1.89 -14.87 -19.38
N LEU A 32 -2.18 -14.94 -18.08
CA LEU A 32 -3.38 -14.36 -17.50
C LEU A 32 -3.16 -12.88 -17.16
N GLU A 33 -4.17 -12.07 -17.41
CA GLU A 33 -4.20 -10.69 -16.91
C GLU A 33 -4.14 -10.68 -15.38
N GLN A 34 -3.41 -9.71 -14.85
CA GLN A 34 -3.27 -9.49 -13.40
C GLN A 34 -4.63 -9.20 -12.77
N VAL A 35 -4.88 -9.74 -11.57
CA VAL A 35 -6.17 -9.55 -10.85
C VAL A 35 -6.09 -8.46 -9.79
N VAL A 36 -4.88 -8.07 -9.41
CA VAL A 36 -4.63 -6.94 -8.51
C VAL A 36 -4.42 -5.70 -9.39
N PHE A 37 -5.50 -5.11 -9.89
CA PHE A 37 -5.44 -3.95 -10.79
C PHE A 37 -6.48 -2.90 -10.44
N GLY A 38 -6.19 -1.64 -10.77
CA GLY A 38 -7.11 -0.52 -10.56
C GLY A 38 -7.35 -0.17 -9.09
N ASN A 39 -6.53 -0.70 -8.17
CA ASN A 39 -6.64 -0.35 -6.75
C ASN A 39 -6.13 1.07 -6.53
N SER A 40 -6.80 1.80 -5.65
CA SER A 40 -6.37 3.12 -5.19
C SER A 40 -6.12 3.08 -3.69
N VAL A 41 -4.86 3.14 -3.29
CA VAL A 41 -4.48 3.26 -1.88
C VAL A 41 -4.27 4.75 -1.56
N GLY A 42 -5.22 5.32 -0.83
CA GLY A 42 -5.17 6.73 -0.45
C GLY A 42 -4.11 7.03 0.63
N PHE A 43 -3.85 6.07 1.52
CA PHE A 43 -3.00 6.27 2.69
C PHE A 43 -2.45 4.95 3.25
N ASN A 44 -1.12 4.87 3.38
CA ASN A 44 -0.41 3.86 4.16
C ASN A 44 0.38 4.55 5.28
N ASP A 45 0.19 4.08 6.52
CA ASP A 45 0.76 4.67 7.73
C ASP A 45 1.76 3.73 8.45
N LEU A 46 2.38 2.82 7.71
CA LEU A 46 3.44 1.94 8.21
C LEU A 46 4.77 2.70 8.38
N ARG A 47 4.73 3.82 9.11
CA ARG A 47 5.91 4.66 9.40
C ARG A 47 6.91 3.89 10.25
N GLY A 48 8.20 4.04 9.94
CA GLY A 48 9.28 3.37 10.66
C GLY A 48 9.52 1.92 10.23
N THR A 49 8.77 1.46 9.22
CA THR A 49 8.93 0.14 8.60
C THR A 49 9.65 0.34 7.25
N THR A 50 10.55 -0.58 6.91
CA THR A 50 11.43 -0.44 5.73
C THR A 50 10.69 -0.57 4.39
N LEU A 51 9.57 -1.29 4.34
CA LEU A 51 8.97 -1.73 3.08
C LEU A 51 7.59 -1.13 2.79
N GLY A 52 6.78 -0.81 3.82
CA GLY A 52 5.50 -0.14 3.63
C GLY A 52 4.50 -0.98 2.81
N ILE A 53 4.11 -0.53 1.61
CA ILE A 53 3.36 -1.36 0.66
C ILE A 53 4.29 -1.94 -0.39
N VAL A 54 4.25 -3.26 -0.55
CA VAL A 54 4.99 -4.00 -1.58
C VAL A 54 4.00 -4.56 -2.59
N LEU A 55 4.32 -4.45 -3.88
CA LEU A 55 3.52 -5.00 -4.97
C LEU A 55 4.30 -6.10 -5.68
N THR A 56 3.73 -7.29 -5.78
CA THR A 56 4.39 -8.45 -6.38
C THR A 56 3.46 -9.15 -7.38
N PRO A 57 3.85 -9.31 -8.66
CA PRO A 57 5.11 -8.88 -9.27
C PRO A 57 5.18 -7.36 -9.50
N GLU A 58 6.39 -6.82 -9.75
CA GLU A 58 6.67 -5.38 -9.95
C GLU A 58 5.77 -4.69 -10.98
N SER A 59 5.33 -5.42 -12.01
CA SER A 59 4.37 -4.93 -13.01
C SER A 59 3.04 -4.43 -12.42
N LEU A 60 2.68 -4.84 -11.20
CA LEU A 60 1.52 -4.33 -10.47
C LEU A 60 1.64 -2.84 -10.12
N GLU A 61 2.86 -2.30 -10.01
CA GLU A 61 3.10 -0.87 -9.72
C GLU A 61 2.53 0.04 -10.81
N GLY A 62 2.58 -0.39 -12.07
CA GLY A 62 2.09 0.40 -13.21
C GLY A 62 0.56 0.45 -13.33
N ILE A 63 -0.15 -0.45 -12.63
CA ILE A 63 -1.61 -0.63 -12.77
C ILE A 63 -2.38 -0.42 -11.47
N ASN A 64 -1.70 -0.06 -10.38
CA ASN A 64 -2.30 0.34 -9.11
C ASN A 64 -1.77 1.71 -8.71
N HIS A 65 -2.60 2.49 -8.02
CA HIS A 65 -2.25 3.85 -7.63
C HIS A 65 -2.10 3.97 -6.11
N ILE A 66 -0.88 4.27 -5.65
CA ILE A 66 -0.58 4.50 -4.23
C ILE A 66 -0.27 5.99 -4.03
N SER A 67 -1.15 6.71 -3.35
CA SER A 67 -1.02 8.17 -3.19
C SER A 67 -0.05 8.57 -2.06
N ARG A 68 -0.08 7.85 -0.93
CA ARG A 68 0.76 8.15 0.25
C ARG A 68 1.30 6.85 0.83
N ASN A 69 2.58 6.58 0.58
CA ASN A 69 3.32 5.46 1.17
C ASN A 69 4.36 6.01 2.15
N LEU A 70 3.96 6.27 3.40
CA LEU A 70 4.77 7.05 4.35
C LEU A 70 5.93 6.29 5.01
N GLY A 71 6.29 5.08 4.55
CA GLY A 71 7.28 4.14 5.12
C GLY A 71 8.43 4.80 5.91
N ASP A 72 9.51 5.18 5.23
CA ASP A 72 10.67 5.85 5.86
C ASP A 72 10.45 7.36 6.08
N ASN A 73 9.39 7.94 5.51
CA ASN A 73 9.20 9.39 5.47
C ASN A 73 8.51 9.89 6.75
N ARG A 74 9.32 10.31 7.74
CA ARG A 74 8.92 10.84 9.07
C ARG A 74 8.24 12.23 9.05
N GLY A 75 7.52 12.59 8.00
CA GLY A 75 6.68 13.80 7.97
C GLY A 75 7.36 15.07 7.43
N GLN A 76 8.27 14.96 6.45
CA GLN A 76 8.74 16.12 5.68
C GLN A 76 8.15 16.06 4.25
N GLY A 77 6.96 16.65 4.12
CA GLY A 77 6.56 17.38 2.92
C GLY A 77 6.20 16.57 1.67
N LEU A 78 4.96 16.12 1.58
CA LEU A 78 4.09 16.38 0.43
C LEU A 78 2.65 16.33 0.95
N HIS A 79 2.07 17.51 1.18
CA HIS A 79 0.64 17.66 1.48
C HIS A 79 -0.14 17.42 0.19
N PRO A 80 -0.93 16.34 0.03
CA PRO A 80 -1.64 16.12 -1.22
C PRO A 80 -2.89 17.00 -1.20
N SER A 81 -2.84 18.12 -1.91
CA SER A 81 -4.02 18.87 -2.34
C SER A 81 -4.91 18.10 -3.33
N VAL A 82 -4.64 16.82 -3.57
CA VAL A 82 -5.34 15.97 -4.56
C VAL A 82 -6.68 15.44 -4.05
N PHE A 83 -6.99 15.59 -2.76
CA PHE A 83 -8.32 15.30 -2.21
C PHE A 83 -9.03 16.60 -1.84
N ILE A 84 -9.52 17.32 -2.84
CA ILE A 84 -10.63 18.27 -2.63
C ILE A 84 -11.86 17.41 -2.34
N PRO A 85 -12.59 17.63 -1.23
CA PRO A 85 -13.86 16.97 -1.02
C PRO A 85 -14.93 17.58 -1.95
N GLY A 86 -15.00 17.07 -3.18
CA GLY A 86 -16.13 17.21 -4.11
C GLY A 86 -16.14 18.48 -4.98
N GLY A 87 -16.64 18.34 -6.22
CA GLY A 87 -17.21 19.43 -7.03
C GLY A 87 -16.22 20.36 -7.72
#